data_AF-A0A7W9PHS4-F1
#
_entry.id   AF-A0A7W9PHS4-F1
#
_cell.length_a   1.000
_cell.length_b   1.000
_cell.length_c   1.000
_cell.angle_alpha   90.00
_cell.angle_beta   90.00
_cell.angle_gamma   90.00
#
_symmetry.space_group_name_H-M   'P 1'
#
loop_
_entity.id
_entity.type
_entity.pdbx_description
1 polymer ?
#
loop_
_entity_poly.entity_id
_entity_poly.type
_entity_poly.pdbx_seq_one_letter_code
_entity_poly.pdbx_strand_id
1 'polypeptide(L)' 'MLGEVLVAIRGGTEIYIARAAEPLDAGATVLVVQVHPGRIVDVVPWIPLDPGPGETIE' A
#
# COMPACT_ATOMS: atom_id res chain seq x y z
N MET A 1 -6.84 -8.96 9.27
CA MET A 1 -6.27 -8.30 10.47
C MET A 1 -6.36 -6.79 10.31
N LEU A 2 -6.34 -6.04 11.42
CA LEU A 2 -6.42 -4.57 11.42
C LEU A 2 -5.07 -3.97 11.80
N GLY A 3 -4.71 -2.88 11.15
CA GLY A 3 -3.54 -2.07 11.45
C GLY A 3 -3.69 -0.66 10.90
N GLU A 4 -2.58 0.05 10.77
CA GLU A 4 -2.53 1.40 10.21
C GLU A 4 -1.53 1.47 9.06
N VAL A 5 -1.81 2.32 8.08
CA VAL A 5 -0.89 2.59 6.97
C VAL A 5 -0.76 4.08 6.74
N LEU A 6 0.47 4.52 6.48
CA LEU A 6 0.78 5.88 6.03
C LEU A 6 0.61 5.94 4.51
N VAL A 7 -0.29 6.80 4.04
CA VAL A 7 -0.59 7.00 2.62
C VAL A 7 -0.13 8.39 2.19
N ALA A 8 0.76 8.45 1.20
CA ALA A 8 1.17 9.70 0.59
C ALA A 8 0.02 10.26 -0.27
N ILE A 9 -0.48 11.44 0.07
CA ILE A 9 -1.59 12.11 -0.64
C ILE A 9 -1.25 13.59 -0.75
N ARG A 10 -1.19 14.12 -1.99
CA ARG A 10 -1.05 15.56 -2.29
C ARG A 10 0.10 16.24 -1.52
N GLY A 11 1.27 15.63 -1.48
CA GLY A 11 2.46 16.18 -0.81
C GLY A 11 2.44 16.09 0.72
N GLY A 12 1.38 15.51 1.30
CA GLY A 12 1.32 15.12 2.70
C GLY A 12 1.29 13.61 2.87
N THR A 13 1.26 13.19 4.14
CA THR A 13 1.02 11.79 4.52
C THR A 13 -0.15 11.75 5.47
N GLU A 14 -1.06 10.82 5.25
CA GLU A 14 -2.22 10.61 6.11
C GLU A 14 -2.25 9.16 6.62
N ILE A 15 -2.75 8.95 7.84
CA ILE A 15 -2.96 7.62 8.40
C ILE A 15 -4.35 7.11 8.03
N TYR A 16 -4.40 5.86 7.56
CA TYR A 16 -5.62 5.11 7.26
C TYR A 16 -5.65 3.81 8.08
N ILE A 17 -6.85 3.33 8.40
CA ILE A 17 -7.04 1.99 8.95
C ILE A 17 -6.84 0.97 7.82
N ALA A 18 -5.91 0.05 7.99
CA ALA A 18 -5.55 -0.95 7.02
C ALA A 18 -6.14 -2.32 7.39
N ARG A 19 -6.71 -3.01 6.39
CA ARG A 19 -7.15 -4.39 6.51
C ARG A 19 -6.34 -5.27 5.57
N ALA A 20 -5.70 -6.30 6.13
CA ALA A 20 -4.94 -7.29 5.36
C ALA A 20 -5.50 -8.70 5.61
N ALA A 21 -5.40 -9.57 4.60
CA ALA A 21 -5.79 -10.98 4.73
C ALA A 21 -4.82 -11.74 5.66
N GLU A 22 -3.53 -11.41 5.58
CA GLU A 22 -2.44 -12.00 6.37
C GLU A 22 -1.77 -10.94 7.25
N PRO A 23 -1.08 -11.34 8.34
CA PRO A 23 -0.27 -10.42 9.13
C PRO A 23 0.83 -9.80 8.26
N LEU A 24 1.05 -8.50 8.43
CA LEU A 24 2.15 -7.76 7.80
C LEU A 24 3.02 -7.16 8.89
N ASP A 25 4.34 -7.19 8.69
CA ASP A 25 5.28 -6.59 9.62
C ASP A 25 5.15 -5.06 9.61
N ALA A 26 5.43 -4.45 10.76
CA ALA A 26 5.50 -2.99 10.85
C ALA A 26 6.56 -2.44 9.90
N GLY A 27 6.20 -1.42 9.12
CA GLY A 27 7.08 -0.82 8.11
C GLY A 27 7.10 -1.54 6.75
N ALA A 28 6.33 -2.63 6.58
CA ALA A 28 6.15 -3.23 5.26
C ALA A 28 5.50 -2.24 4.28
N THR A 29 6.08 -2.13 3.08
CA THR A 29 5.44 -1.42 1.97
C THR A 29 4.25 -2.22 1.47
N VAL A 30 3.12 -1.55 1.27
CA VAL A 30 1.87 -2.20 0.89
C VAL A 30 1.24 -1.54 -0.32
N LEU A 31 0.41 -2.30 -1.04
CA LEU A 31 -0.45 -1.82 -2.10
C LEU A 31 -1.87 -1.65 -1.57
N VAL A 32 -2.44 -0.45 -1.74
CA VAL A 32 -3.87 -0.23 -1.51
C VAL A 32 -4.65 -0.81 -2.68
N VAL A 33 -5.51 -1.80 -2.42
CA VAL A 33 -6.29 -2.48 -3.46
C VAL A 33 -7.77 -2.08 -3.45
N GLN A 34 -8.27 -1.55 -2.32
CA GLN A 34 -9.65 -1.07 -2.21
C GLN A 34 -9.77 0.03 -1.15
N VAL A 35 -10.63 1.02 -1.41
CA VAL A 35 -10.91 2.14 -0.50
C VAL A 35 -12.36 2.07 -0.03
N HIS A 36 -12.57 2.31 1.27
CA HIS A 36 -13.88 2.31 1.91
C HIS A 36 -14.16 3.66 2.57
N PRO A 37 -15.44 4.00 2.83
CA PRO A 37 -15.80 5.14 3.66
C PRO A 37 -15.09 5.09 5.03
N GLY A 38 -14.79 6.26 5.60
CA GLY A 38 -14.25 6.35 6.96
C GLY A 38 -12.73 6.12 7.08
N ARG A 39 -11.95 6.38 6.02
CA ARG A 39 -10.47 6.23 6.00
C ARG A 39 -10.01 4.78 6.25
N ILE A 40 -10.73 3.83 5.67
CA ILE A 40 -10.39 2.40 5.71
C ILE A 40 -9.94 1.95 4.33
N VAL A 41 -8.87 1.17 4.28
CA VAL A 41 -8.33 0.59 3.06
C VAL A 41 -8.08 -0.91 3.24
N ASP A 42 -8.28 -1.67 2.16
CA ASP A 42 -7.75 -3.02 2.09
C ASP A 42 -6.37 -2.97 1.43
N VAL A 43 -5.41 -3.70 2.00
CA VAL A 43 -4.01 -3.70 1.57
C VAL A 43 -3.47 -5.11 1.40
N VAL A 44 -2.52 -5.24 0.46
CA VAL A 44 -1.73 -6.46 0.25
C VAL A 44 -0.23 -6.11 0.27
N PRO A 45 0.68 -7.07 0.50
CA PRO A 45 2.11 -6.83 0.35
C PRO A 45 2.42 -6.22 -1.02
N TRP A 46 3.19 -5.13 -1.04
CA TRP A 46 3.74 -4.64 -2.29
C TRP A 46 4.93 -5.50 -2.69
N ILE A 47 4.89 -6.05 -3.90
CA ILE A 47 6.02 -6.76 -4.51
C ILE A 47 6.54 -5.86 -5.62
N PRO A 48 7.77 -5.31 -5.51
CA PRO A 48 8.35 -4.52 -6.57
C PRO A 48 8.38 -5.33 -7.87
N LEU A 49 7.86 -4.74 -8.95
CA LEU A 49 8.11 -5.26 -10.27
C LEU A 49 9.57 -4.95 -10.61
N ASP A 50 10.39 -5.99 -10.77
CA ASP A 50 11.68 -5.84 -11.44
C ASP A 50 11.37 -5.60 -12.92
N PRO A 51 11.69 -4.41 -13.48
CA PRO A 51 11.42 -4.14 -14.89
C PRO A 51 12.23 -5.06 -15.82
N GLY A 52 13.20 -5.82 -15.30
CA GLY A 52 14.11 -6.62 -16.10
C GLY A 52 14.97 -5.74 -17.03
N PRO A 53 15.98 -6.31 -17.69
CA PRO A 53 16.75 -5.60 -18.69
C PRO A 53 15.92 -5.48 -19.99
N GLY A 54 15.04 -4.48 -20.06
CA GLY A 54 14.45 -4.06 -21.34
C GLY A 54 13.06 -3.45 -21.26
N GLU A 55 12.98 -2.16 -20.93
CA GLU A 55 12.12 -1.23 -21.68
C GLU A 55 12.61 0.22 -21.45
N THR A 56 13.51 0.68 -22.31
CA THR A 56 13.62 2.12 -22.57
C THR A 56 12.38 2.47 -23.38
N ILE A 57 11.36 3.02 -22.71
CA ILE A 57 10.29 3.73 -23.41
C ILE A 57 10.90 5.09 -23.76
N GLU A 58 11.16 5.31 -25.05
CA GLU A 58 11.64 6.59 -25.58
C GLU A 58 10.73 7.76 -25.21
#